data_AF-A0A0T5ZAR4-F1
#
_entry.id   AF-A0A0T5ZAR4-F1
#
_cell.length_a   1.000
_cell.length_b   1.000
_cell.length_c   1.000
_cell.angle_alpha   90.00
_cell.angle_beta   90.00
_cell.angle_gamma   90.00
#
_symmetry.space_group_name_H-M   'P 1'
#
loop_
_entity.id
_entity.type
_entity.pdbx_description
1 polymer ?
#
loop_
_entity_poly.entity_id
_entity_poly.type
_entity_poly.pdbx_seq_one_letter_code
_entity_poly.pdbx_strand_id
1 'polypeptide(L)'
;MLIQIHIKDLAIVSSLELQLRPGLTAMTGETGAGKSILIDALGMALGERSDAGMVRAGCERAEVSALFDISQLPQVHSWLQEQSLEDGDDCLVRRVVSAEGRSRAYINGHPSPLSQLRSLGGLLVEIHGQHAHQLLLQNNHQRTLLDGYGQHQEESLQVAAHFNSYRRLRDELAKRKSEESERSSRLDLLRFQSAELEALALSNDELELLQQDHNRLANLERLRNSCGTILTQLDEAEPSVRSQLARFADELAELSGLDANLIDAAETIASALIQVDEGVTALRGYLDDLDLDPESLQQVEQRLGAIHDTARKYRVRPEALVERQQSIQQELQTTENAGEALEQLEQQVREQRERYFEAAYRLSKKRRQSGKRLAAEISQAMRQLGMTGGRFDVELAPLEADDAGASGLERVEFMVSANPGMPLAPLNKVASGGELSRISLAIQVATSSCTETPT
;
A
#
# COMPACT_ATOMS: atom_id res chain seq x y z
N MET A 1 -21.61 -21.02 38.20
CA MET A 1 -21.88 -20.28 39.45
C MET A 1 -20.72 -20.43 40.42
N LEU A 2 -20.21 -19.34 41.02
CA LEU A 2 -19.22 -19.41 42.11
C LEU A 2 -19.85 -20.04 43.37
N ILE A 3 -19.38 -21.22 43.78
CA ILE A 3 -19.85 -21.95 44.96
C ILE A 3 -19.06 -21.55 46.20
N GLN A 4 -17.74 -21.46 46.06
CA GLN A 4 -16.84 -21.27 47.20
C GLN A 4 -15.63 -20.45 46.80
N ILE A 5 -15.21 -19.55 47.68
CA ILE A 5 -13.93 -18.85 47.59
C ILE A 5 -13.15 -19.04 48.89
N HIS A 6 -11.88 -19.40 48.75
CA HIS A 6 -10.92 -19.55 49.83
C HIS A 6 -9.73 -18.62 49.61
N ILE A 7 -9.46 -17.76 50.59
CA ILE A 7 -8.40 -16.75 50.56
C ILE A 7 -7.47 -17.00 51.75
N LYS A 8 -6.17 -17.02 51.50
CA LYS A 8 -5.14 -17.19 52.53
C LYS A 8 -4.02 -16.17 52.33
N ASP A 9 -3.65 -15.51 53.43
CA ASP A 9 -2.54 -14.56 53.53
C ASP A 9 -2.56 -13.41 52.49
N LEU A 10 -3.75 -12.89 52.17
CA LEU A 10 -3.96 -11.81 51.20
C LEU A 10 -4.33 -10.50 51.92
N ALA A 11 -3.56 -9.42 51.68
CA ALA A 11 -3.74 -8.10 52.29
C ALA A 11 -3.88 -8.18 53.83
N ILE A 12 -5.07 -7.88 54.37
CA ILE A 12 -5.37 -7.95 55.82
C ILE A 12 -6.07 -9.26 56.22
N VAL A 13 -6.26 -10.20 55.31
CA VAL A 13 -6.90 -11.50 55.55
C VAL A 13 -5.84 -12.57 55.78
N SER A 14 -5.89 -13.25 56.93
CA SER A 14 -5.03 -14.42 57.21
C SER A 14 -5.62 -15.68 56.58
N SER A 15 -6.91 -15.93 56.80
CA SER A 15 -7.66 -17.02 56.18
C SER A 15 -9.13 -16.63 56.12
N LEU A 16 -9.77 -16.83 54.99
CA LEU A 16 -11.20 -16.64 54.78
C LEU A 16 -11.72 -17.76 53.88
N GLU A 17 -12.79 -18.40 54.32
CA GLU A 17 -13.55 -19.37 53.54
C GLU A 17 -14.99 -18.87 53.46
N LEU A 18 -15.48 -18.66 52.25
CA LEU A 18 -16.83 -18.18 52.01
C LEU A 18 -17.53 -19.12 51.03
N GLN A 19 -18.66 -19.67 51.47
CA GLN A 19 -19.58 -20.43 50.62
C GLN A 19 -20.72 -19.51 50.17
N LEU A 20 -20.96 -19.48 48.88
CA LEU A 20 -22.00 -18.67 48.24
C LEU A 20 -23.18 -19.55 47.84
N ARG A 21 -24.37 -18.96 47.89
CA ARG A 21 -25.62 -19.63 47.49
C ARG A 21 -26.17 -18.99 46.22
N PRO A 22 -26.96 -19.73 45.43
CA PRO A 22 -27.55 -19.19 44.22
C PRO A 22 -28.41 -17.96 44.50
N GLY A 23 -28.37 -17.00 43.58
CA GLY A 23 -29.13 -15.75 43.66
C GLY A 23 -28.32 -14.57 44.19
N LEU A 24 -29.01 -13.63 44.84
CA LEU A 24 -28.40 -12.37 45.30
C LEU A 24 -27.69 -12.55 46.64
N THR A 25 -26.37 -12.35 46.65
CA THR A 25 -25.57 -12.24 47.89
C THR A 25 -25.23 -10.77 48.15
N ALA A 26 -25.67 -10.25 49.30
CA ALA A 26 -25.35 -8.89 49.75
C ALA A 26 -24.27 -8.93 50.84
N MET A 27 -23.14 -8.27 50.60
CA MET A 27 -22.08 -8.09 51.60
C MET A 27 -22.22 -6.72 52.28
N THR A 28 -22.31 -6.72 53.61
CA THR A 28 -22.42 -5.51 54.45
C THR A 28 -21.29 -5.44 55.47
N GLY A 29 -21.01 -4.26 56.02
CA GLY A 29 -19.94 -4.04 56.99
C GLY A 29 -19.68 -2.55 57.27
N GLU A 30 -18.81 -2.26 58.24
CA GLU A 30 -18.52 -0.90 58.71
C GLU A 30 -17.51 -0.14 57.82
N THR A 31 -16.62 -0.87 57.14
CA THR A 31 -15.64 -0.31 56.18
C THR A 31 -15.72 -1.03 54.83
N GLY A 32 -15.49 -0.31 53.74
CA GLY A 32 -15.50 -0.86 52.37
C GLY A 32 -14.36 -1.84 52.06
N ALA A 33 -13.41 -2.02 52.98
CA ALA A 33 -12.22 -2.84 52.78
C ALA A 33 -12.55 -4.32 52.54
N GLY A 34 -13.50 -4.91 53.27
CA GLY A 34 -13.85 -6.34 53.12
C GLY A 34 -14.45 -6.68 51.76
N LYS A 35 -15.24 -5.77 51.18
CA LYS A 35 -15.80 -5.92 49.83
C LYS A 35 -14.70 -5.84 48.77
N SER A 36 -13.85 -4.81 48.85
CA SER A 36 -12.76 -4.63 47.88
C SER A 36 -11.81 -5.81 47.89
N ILE A 37 -11.42 -6.31 49.08
CA ILE A 37 -10.52 -7.47 49.20
C ILE A 37 -11.12 -8.72 48.54
N LEU A 38 -12.42 -8.95 48.66
CA LEU A 38 -13.06 -10.10 48.05
C LEU A 38 -13.12 -9.98 46.51
N ILE A 39 -13.40 -8.78 46.00
CA ILE A 39 -13.37 -8.51 44.55
C ILE A 39 -11.95 -8.65 44.00
N ASP A 40 -10.95 -8.08 44.69
CA ASP A 40 -9.55 -8.16 44.29
C ASP A 40 -9.04 -9.61 44.34
N ALA A 41 -9.46 -10.38 45.35
CA ALA A 41 -9.13 -11.80 45.45
C ALA A 41 -9.75 -12.61 44.30
N LEU A 42 -11.02 -12.36 43.98
CA LEU A 42 -11.70 -13.02 42.88
C LEU A 42 -11.08 -12.65 41.52
N GLY A 43 -10.80 -11.37 41.29
CA GLY A 43 -10.07 -10.91 40.10
C GLY A 43 -8.69 -11.56 39.97
N MET A 44 -7.94 -11.66 41.07
CA MET A 44 -6.67 -12.37 41.14
C MET A 44 -6.82 -13.87 40.79
N ALA A 45 -7.86 -14.54 41.30
CA ALA A 45 -8.15 -15.95 41.01
C ALA A 45 -8.51 -16.19 39.54
N LEU A 46 -9.12 -15.21 38.88
CA LEU A 46 -9.54 -15.24 37.47
C LEU A 46 -8.46 -14.71 36.50
N GLY A 47 -7.28 -14.37 37.02
CA GLY A 47 -6.11 -14.05 36.21
C GLY A 47 -5.82 -12.57 36.01
N GLU A 48 -6.48 -11.65 36.71
CA GLU A 48 -6.08 -10.24 36.73
C GLU A 48 -4.62 -10.06 37.22
N ARG A 49 -4.00 -8.92 36.89
CA ARG A 49 -2.63 -8.65 37.33
C ARG A 49 -2.62 -8.49 38.85
N SER A 50 -1.82 -9.32 39.50
CA SER A 50 -1.57 -9.28 40.95
C SER A 50 -0.15 -8.78 41.21
N ASP A 51 0.02 -7.98 42.26
CA ASP A 51 1.31 -7.46 42.72
C ASP A 51 1.76 -8.21 43.99
N ALA A 52 3.06 -8.32 44.22
CA ALA A 52 3.63 -8.80 45.47
C ALA A 52 3.14 -7.99 46.69
N GLY A 53 2.79 -6.71 46.49
CA GLY A 53 2.20 -5.86 47.52
C GLY A 53 0.83 -6.35 48.06
N MET A 54 0.18 -7.31 47.40
CA MET A 54 -1.05 -7.94 47.88
C MET A 54 -0.79 -9.06 48.91
N VAL A 55 0.44 -9.54 49.04
CA VAL A 55 0.79 -10.55 50.05
C VAL A 55 0.78 -9.93 51.44
N ARG A 56 0.12 -10.58 52.40
CA ARG A 56 0.06 -10.11 53.78
C ARG A 56 1.48 -9.93 54.34
N ALA A 57 1.72 -8.80 55.02
CA ALA A 57 3.02 -8.51 55.62
C ALA A 57 3.47 -9.62 56.58
N GLY A 58 4.69 -10.12 56.37
CA GLY A 58 5.28 -11.22 57.14
C GLY A 58 4.97 -12.63 56.63
N CYS A 59 4.19 -12.77 55.55
CA CYS A 59 3.89 -14.06 54.92
C CYS A 59 4.73 -14.27 53.64
N GLU A 60 5.09 -15.53 53.34
CA GLU A 60 5.89 -15.88 52.16
C GLU A 60 5.08 -15.86 50.84
N ARG A 61 3.78 -16.15 50.92
CA ARG A 61 2.87 -16.25 49.77
C ARG A 61 1.42 -15.98 50.15
N ALA A 62 0.65 -15.46 49.21
CA ALA A 62 -0.81 -15.39 49.23
C ALA A 62 -1.41 -16.44 48.29
N GLU A 63 -2.57 -16.97 48.65
CA GLU A 63 -3.28 -17.98 47.88
C GLU A 63 -4.77 -17.69 47.82
N VAL A 64 -5.34 -17.76 46.61
CA VAL A 64 -6.78 -17.68 46.39
C VAL A 64 -7.24 -18.86 45.56
N SER A 65 -8.31 -19.53 45.99
CA SER A 65 -8.97 -20.61 45.25
C SER A 65 -10.45 -20.30 45.12
N ALA A 66 -11.02 -20.52 43.93
CA ALA A 66 -12.43 -20.32 43.64
C ALA A 66 -12.98 -21.57 42.95
N LEU A 67 -14.08 -22.11 43.49
CA LEU A 67 -14.78 -23.29 42.97
C LEU A 67 -16.07 -22.84 42.30
N PHE A 68 -16.27 -23.28 41.06
CA PHE A 68 -17.42 -22.96 40.24
C PHE A 68 -18.21 -24.20 39.85
N ASP A 69 -19.53 -24.14 39.97
CA ASP A 69 -20.46 -25.06 39.31
C ASP A 69 -20.59 -24.63 37.85
N ILE A 70 -20.18 -25.47 36.91
CA ILE A 70 -20.22 -25.20 35.48
C ILE A 70 -21.31 -25.99 34.75
N SER A 71 -22.19 -26.71 35.46
CA SER A 71 -23.24 -27.56 34.89
C SER A 71 -24.19 -26.86 33.91
N GLN A 72 -24.37 -25.54 34.06
CA GLN A 72 -25.20 -24.69 33.20
C GLN A 72 -24.38 -23.81 32.24
N LEU A 73 -23.07 -24.08 32.08
CA LEU A 73 -22.14 -23.27 31.29
C LEU A 73 -21.49 -24.13 30.18
N PRO A 74 -22.22 -24.46 29.10
CA PRO A 74 -21.72 -25.34 28.03
C PRO A 74 -20.48 -24.76 27.31
N GLN A 75 -20.37 -23.43 27.24
CA GLN A 75 -19.21 -22.75 26.67
C GLN A 75 -17.92 -23.05 27.47
N VAL A 76 -18.03 -23.11 28.80
CA VAL A 76 -16.91 -23.41 29.69
C VAL A 76 -16.52 -24.88 29.56
N HIS A 77 -17.49 -25.78 29.45
CA HIS A 77 -17.21 -27.20 29.17
C HIS A 77 -16.46 -27.40 27.85
N SER A 78 -16.91 -26.76 26.76
CA SER A 78 -16.21 -26.84 25.46
C SER A 78 -14.78 -26.32 25.57
N TRP A 79 -14.59 -25.18 26.24
CA TRP A 79 -13.26 -24.59 26.43
C TRP A 79 -12.35 -25.50 27.25
N LEU A 80 -12.84 -26.09 28.35
CA LEU A 80 -12.06 -27.01 29.18
C LEU A 80 -11.67 -28.28 28.41
N GLN A 81 -12.58 -28.86 27.62
CA GLN A 81 -12.31 -30.03 26.78
C GLN A 81 -11.24 -29.73 25.71
N GLU A 82 -11.34 -28.57 25.04
CA GLU A 82 -10.35 -28.15 24.05
C GLU A 82 -8.94 -27.98 24.65
N GLN A 83 -8.87 -27.60 25.93
CA GLN A 83 -7.60 -27.46 26.66
C GLN A 83 -7.17 -28.74 27.41
N SER A 84 -7.98 -29.81 27.36
CA SER A 84 -7.77 -31.05 28.12
C SER A 84 -7.67 -30.84 29.64
N LEU A 85 -8.57 -30.03 30.19
CA LEU A 85 -8.64 -29.63 31.61
C LEU A 85 -9.99 -29.97 32.26
N GLU A 86 -10.80 -30.84 31.65
CA GLU A 86 -12.11 -31.22 32.14
C GLU A 86 -12.07 -31.96 33.50
N ASP A 87 -12.98 -31.61 34.41
CA ASP A 87 -13.12 -32.24 35.73
C ASP A 87 -14.59 -32.28 36.18
N GLY A 88 -15.42 -33.00 35.41
CA GLY A 88 -16.85 -33.10 35.67
C GLY A 88 -17.58 -31.76 35.50
N ASP A 89 -18.51 -31.48 36.42
CA ASP A 89 -19.36 -30.27 36.43
C ASP A 89 -18.82 -29.17 37.36
N ASP A 90 -17.64 -29.36 37.93
CA ASP A 90 -16.97 -28.40 38.79
C ASP A 90 -15.72 -27.84 38.12
N CYS A 91 -15.42 -26.57 38.37
CA CYS A 91 -14.20 -25.92 37.92
C CYS A 91 -13.51 -25.22 39.09
N LEU A 92 -12.34 -25.72 39.48
CA LEU A 92 -11.49 -25.16 40.51
C LEU A 92 -10.38 -24.33 39.89
N VAL A 93 -10.39 -23.01 40.11
CA VAL A 93 -9.27 -22.14 39.77
C VAL A 93 -8.51 -21.73 41.02
N ARG A 94 -7.18 -21.79 40.95
CA ARG A 94 -6.30 -21.46 42.08
C ARG A 94 -5.14 -20.59 41.62
N ARG A 95 -4.88 -19.51 42.37
CA ARG A 95 -3.78 -18.57 42.14
C ARG A 95 -2.92 -18.46 43.39
N VAL A 96 -1.61 -18.60 43.21
CA VAL A 96 -0.60 -18.42 44.28
C VAL A 96 0.38 -17.33 43.86
N VAL A 97 0.60 -16.34 44.71
CA VAL A 97 1.55 -15.24 44.51
C VAL A 97 2.53 -15.21 45.68
N SER A 98 3.82 -15.30 45.39
CA SER A 98 4.87 -15.17 46.41
C SER A 98 5.18 -13.69 46.71
N ALA A 99 5.70 -13.39 47.90
CA ALA A 99 6.21 -12.06 48.24
C ALA A 99 7.35 -11.59 47.31
N GLU A 100 8.04 -12.52 46.63
CA GLU A 100 9.07 -12.23 45.61
C GLU A 100 8.48 -11.88 44.22
N GLY A 101 7.16 -11.83 44.07
CA GLY A 101 6.47 -11.49 42.81
C GLY A 101 6.28 -12.64 41.82
N ARG A 102 6.76 -13.86 42.12
CA ARG A 102 6.45 -15.06 41.32
C ARG A 102 4.98 -15.45 41.50
N SER A 103 4.31 -15.76 40.40
CA SER A 103 2.90 -16.15 40.43
C SER A 103 2.65 -17.43 39.64
N ARG A 104 1.81 -18.31 40.19
CA ARG A 104 1.42 -19.60 39.60
C ARG A 104 -0.11 -19.69 39.55
N ALA A 105 -0.64 -20.18 38.44
CA ALA A 105 -2.06 -20.48 38.27
C ALA A 105 -2.26 -21.98 38.10
N TYR A 106 -3.41 -22.45 38.57
CA TYR A 106 -3.87 -23.82 38.39
C TYR A 106 -5.34 -23.81 37.99
N ILE A 107 -5.72 -24.70 37.07
CA ILE A 107 -7.10 -24.97 36.66
C ILE A 107 -7.31 -26.47 36.88
N ASN A 108 -8.30 -26.86 37.68
CA ASN A 108 -8.59 -28.25 38.05
C ASN A 108 -7.35 -29.03 38.52
N GLY A 109 -6.50 -28.35 39.31
CA GLY A 109 -5.25 -28.91 39.84
C GLY A 109 -4.06 -28.94 38.86
N HIS A 110 -4.27 -28.66 37.58
CA HIS A 110 -3.20 -28.60 36.57
C HIS A 110 -2.53 -27.23 36.54
N PRO A 111 -1.19 -27.12 36.50
CA PRO A 111 -0.50 -25.85 36.30
C PRO A 111 -0.81 -25.26 34.92
N SER A 112 -1.31 -24.02 34.89
CA SER A 112 -1.73 -23.36 33.64
C SER A 112 -1.10 -21.98 33.46
N PRO A 113 -0.77 -21.58 32.22
CA PRO A 113 -0.39 -20.20 31.90
C PRO A 113 -1.47 -19.19 32.33
N LEU A 114 -1.04 -17.98 32.71
CA LEU A 114 -1.97 -16.91 33.12
C LEU A 114 -2.94 -16.50 31.99
N SER A 115 -2.53 -16.60 30.73
CA SER A 115 -3.39 -16.32 29.57
C SER A 115 -4.58 -17.28 29.47
N GLN A 116 -4.35 -18.57 29.74
CA GLN A 116 -5.43 -19.56 29.79
C GLN A 116 -6.39 -19.28 30.94
N LEU A 117 -5.85 -18.99 32.14
CA LEU A 117 -6.68 -18.63 33.29
C LEU A 117 -7.53 -17.37 33.02
N ARG A 118 -6.97 -16.34 32.36
CA ARG A 118 -7.73 -15.15 31.95
C ARG A 118 -8.83 -15.46 30.96
N SER A 119 -8.54 -16.30 29.97
CA SER A 119 -9.53 -16.72 28.96
C SER A 119 -10.71 -17.42 29.61
N LEU A 120 -10.43 -18.36 30.52
CA LEU A 120 -11.45 -19.07 31.28
C LEU A 120 -12.18 -18.13 32.25
N GLY A 121 -11.47 -17.24 32.93
CA GLY A 121 -12.04 -16.31 33.89
C GLY A 121 -13.12 -15.42 33.28
N GLY A 122 -12.92 -14.95 32.05
CA GLY A 122 -13.92 -14.18 31.32
C GLY A 122 -15.18 -14.96 30.92
N LEU A 123 -15.13 -16.29 30.92
CA LEU A 123 -16.28 -17.16 30.69
C LEU A 123 -17.01 -17.55 32.00
N LEU A 124 -16.33 -17.42 33.15
CA LEU A 124 -16.84 -17.86 34.45
C LEU A 124 -17.51 -16.72 35.24
N VAL A 125 -16.91 -15.53 35.24
CA VAL A 125 -17.35 -14.41 36.07
C VAL A 125 -17.23 -13.09 35.31
N GLU A 126 -18.25 -12.25 35.45
CA GLU A 126 -18.21 -10.87 34.98
C GLU A 126 -18.13 -9.89 36.16
N ILE A 127 -16.92 -9.35 36.42
CA ILE A 127 -16.69 -8.39 37.51
C ILE A 127 -17.05 -6.98 37.06
N HIS A 128 -18.13 -6.45 37.65
CA HIS A 128 -18.61 -5.10 37.40
C HIS A 128 -17.91 -4.09 38.32
N GLY A 129 -16.73 -3.65 37.88
CA GLY A 129 -15.91 -2.65 38.57
C GLY A 129 -15.55 -1.42 37.71
N GLN A 130 -14.42 -0.78 38.02
CA GLN A 130 -13.92 0.36 37.25
C GLN A 130 -13.47 0.02 35.80
N HIS A 131 -13.58 -1.24 35.34
CA HIS A 131 -13.15 -1.63 34.00
C HIS A 131 -14.30 -1.98 33.06
N ALA A 132 -15.40 -2.57 33.54
CA ALA A 132 -16.59 -2.86 32.73
C ALA A 132 -17.20 -1.60 32.10
N HIS A 133 -17.14 -0.47 32.82
CA HIS A 133 -17.58 0.80 32.26
C HIS A 133 -16.77 1.23 31.04
N GLN A 134 -15.48 0.91 30.96
CA GLN A 134 -14.61 1.36 29.86
C GLN A 134 -14.99 0.70 28.54
N LEU A 135 -15.46 -0.56 28.55
CA LEU A 135 -15.96 -1.24 27.35
C LEU A 135 -17.27 -0.60 26.85
N LEU A 136 -18.17 -0.23 27.76
CA LEU A 136 -19.39 0.51 27.41
C LEU A 136 -19.11 1.89 26.81
N LEU A 137 -17.92 2.47 26.98
CA LEU A 137 -17.53 3.71 26.31
C LEU A 137 -17.09 3.49 24.86
N GLN A 138 -16.88 2.25 24.42
CA GLN A 138 -16.42 1.94 23.06
C GLN A 138 -17.60 1.77 22.10
N ASN A 139 -17.64 2.59 21.06
CA ASN A 139 -18.71 2.57 20.04
C ASN A 139 -18.89 1.19 19.38
N ASN A 140 -17.80 0.43 19.19
CA ASN A 140 -17.88 -0.93 18.64
C ASN A 140 -18.65 -1.88 19.55
N HIS A 141 -18.43 -1.78 20.86
CA HIS A 141 -19.14 -2.60 21.84
C HIS A 141 -20.60 -2.16 21.98
N GLN A 142 -20.87 -0.85 21.98
CA GLN A 142 -22.23 -0.31 21.97
C GLN A 142 -23.02 -0.80 20.73
N ARG A 143 -22.39 -0.87 19.56
CA ARG A 143 -22.99 -1.46 18.35
C ARG A 143 -23.31 -2.93 18.55
N THR A 144 -22.37 -3.72 19.08
CA THR A 144 -22.60 -5.15 19.37
C THR A 144 -23.76 -5.35 20.33
N LEU A 145 -23.88 -4.51 21.37
CA LEU A 145 -25.01 -4.57 22.30
C LEU A 145 -26.34 -4.23 21.62
N LEU A 146 -26.38 -3.20 20.76
CA LEU A 146 -27.57 -2.85 20.00
C LEU A 146 -27.98 -3.95 19.02
N ASP A 147 -27.02 -4.51 18.28
CA ASP A 147 -27.24 -5.60 17.34
C ASP A 147 -27.68 -6.87 18.08
N GLY A 148 -27.08 -7.16 19.24
CA GLY A 148 -27.45 -8.27 20.11
C GLY A 148 -28.88 -8.16 20.64
N TYR A 149 -29.22 -7.00 21.21
CA TYR A 149 -30.57 -6.69 21.68
C TYR A 149 -31.63 -6.79 20.58
N GLY A 150 -31.25 -6.36 19.37
CA GLY A 150 -32.13 -6.39 18.21
C GLY A 150 -32.22 -7.73 17.49
N GLN A 151 -31.35 -8.70 17.83
CA GLN A 151 -31.13 -9.95 17.09
C GLN A 151 -30.71 -9.71 15.62
N HIS A 152 -29.80 -8.76 15.39
CA HIS A 152 -29.34 -8.35 14.04
C HIS A 152 -28.01 -8.98 13.61
N GLN A 153 -27.56 -10.06 14.27
CA GLN A 153 -26.25 -10.66 13.99
C GLN A 153 -26.15 -11.18 12.55
N GLU A 154 -27.20 -11.80 12.03
CA GLU A 154 -27.21 -12.33 10.66
C GLU A 154 -27.13 -11.20 9.63
N GLU A 155 -27.90 -10.12 9.81
CA GLU A 155 -27.87 -8.96 8.92
C GLU A 155 -26.53 -8.23 8.99
N SER A 156 -25.94 -8.12 10.19
CA SER A 156 -24.61 -7.53 10.39
C SER A 156 -23.53 -8.33 9.63
N LEU A 157 -23.59 -9.66 9.70
CA LEU A 157 -22.72 -10.55 8.93
C LEU A 157 -22.93 -10.43 7.41
N GLN A 158 -24.18 -10.33 6.95
CA GLN A 158 -24.49 -10.12 5.53
C GLN A 158 -23.93 -8.81 5.00
N VAL A 159 -24.09 -7.71 5.74
CA VAL A 159 -23.53 -6.40 5.38
C VAL A 159 -22.01 -6.48 5.29
N ALA A 160 -21.35 -7.11 6.27
CA ALA A 160 -19.91 -7.32 6.25
C ALA A 160 -19.45 -8.14 5.04
N ALA A 161 -20.17 -9.21 4.68
CA ALA A 161 -19.87 -10.05 3.53
C ALA A 161 -19.99 -9.27 2.21
N HIS A 162 -21.08 -8.52 2.01
CA HIS A 162 -21.27 -7.69 0.82
C HIS A 162 -20.21 -6.60 0.70
N PHE A 163 -19.87 -5.92 1.80
CA PHE A 163 -18.82 -4.90 1.82
C PHE A 163 -17.45 -5.49 1.43
N ASN A 164 -17.09 -6.64 2.01
CA ASN A 164 -15.82 -7.31 1.71
C ASN A 164 -15.73 -7.73 0.24
N SER A 165 -16.84 -8.24 -0.34
CA SER A 165 -16.90 -8.56 -1.76
C SER A 165 -16.77 -7.32 -2.64
N TYR A 166 -17.49 -6.25 -2.31
CA TYR A 166 -17.41 -4.97 -3.03
C TYR A 166 -15.99 -4.39 -2.99
N ARG A 167 -15.35 -4.36 -1.82
CA ARG A 167 -13.98 -3.87 -1.65
C ARG A 167 -12.99 -4.65 -2.50
N ARG A 168 -13.07 -5.99 -2.47
CA ARG A 168 -12.20 -6.85 -3.30
C ARG A 168 -12.31 -6.54 -4.79
N LEU A 169 -13.53 -6.46 -5.31
CA LEU A 169 -13.76 -6.14 -6.72
C LEU A 169 -13.33 -4.72 -7.08
N ARG A 170 -13.52 -3.75 -6.17
CA ARG A 170 -13.08 -2.36 -6.37
C ARG A 170 -11.55 -2.28 -6.45
N ASP A 171 -10.87 -2.96 -5.54
CA ASP A 171 -9.40 -2.99 -5.49
C ASP A 171 -8.83 -3.72 -6.73
N GLU A 172 -9.48 -4.80 -7.18
CA GLU A 172 -9.15 -5.48 -8.44
C GLU A 172 -9.37 -4.56 -9.66
N LEU A 173 -10.49 -3.84 -9.73
CA LEU A 173 -10.78 -2.89 -10.79
C LEU A 173 -9.73 -1.77 -10.85
N ALA A 174 -9.36 -1.20 -9.69
CA ALA A 174 -8.33 -0.17 -9.61
C ALA A 174 -6.98 -0.69 -10.14
N LYS A 175 -6.60 -1.91 -9.77
CA LYS A 175 -5.40 -2.57 -10.28
C LYS A 175 -5.45 -2.75 -11.80
N ARG A 176 -6.54 -3.30 -12.34
CA ARG A 176 -6.72 -3.50 -13.78
C ARG A 176 -6.72 -2.19 -14.57
N LYS A 177 -7.32 -1.12 -14.04
CA LYS A 177 -7.29 0.21 -14.66
C LYS A 177 -5.88 0.80 -14.71
N SER A 178 -5.09 0.60 -13.66
CA SER A 178 -3.68 1.02 -13.65
C SER A 178 -2.87 0.26 -14.69
N GLU A 179 -3.02 -1.07 -14.74
CA GLU A 179 -2.38 -1.94 -15.73
C GLU A 179 -2.76 -1.56 -17.16
N GLU A 180 -4.05 -1.24 -17.41
CA GLU A 180 -4.54 -0.82 -18.73
C GLU A 180 -4.00 0.56 -19.12
N SER A 181 -3.91 1.51 -18.18
CA SER A 181 -3.34 2.84 -18.45
C SER A 181 -1.84 2.76 -18.77
N GLU A 182 -1.09 1.92 -18.06
CA GLU A 182 0.32 1.66 -18.36
C GLU A 182 0.48 0.98 -19.72
N ARG A 183 -0.39 0.00 -20.01
CA ARG A 183 -0.44 -0.68 -21.31
C ARG A 183 -0.76 0.27 -22.45
N SER A 184 -1.77 1.13 -22.32
CA SER A 184 -2.14 2.08 -23.38
C SER A 184 -0.99 3.06 -23.65
N SER A 185 -0.36 3.58 -22.60
CA SER A 185 0.79 4.47 -22.72
C SER A 185 1.97 3.78 -23.42
N ARG A 186 2.19 2.49 -23.12
CA ARG A 186 3.20 1.66 -23.80
C ARG A 186 2.84 1.41 -25.26
N LEU A 187 1.57 1.12 -25.57
CA LEU A 187 1.09 0.95 -26.94
C LEU A 187 1.28 2.23 -27.76
N ASP A 188 0.94 3.39 -27.23
CA ASP A 188 1.12 4.68 -27.91
C ASP A 188 2.60 4.95 -28.20
N LEU A 189 3.48 4.66 -27.24
CA LEU A 189 4.92 4.77 -27.45
C LEU A 189 5.42 3.79 -28.53
N LEU A 190 5.01 2.53 -28.48
CA LEU A 190 5.41 1.51 -29.45
C LEU A 190 4.89 1.86 -30.86
N ARG A 191 3.67 2.36 -30.99
CA ARG A 191 3.09 2.82 -32.27
C ARG A 191 3.86 4.01 -32.83
N PHE A 192 4.17 4.99 -31.99
CA PHE A 192 4.98 6.14 -32.39
C PHE A 192 6.37 5.69 -32.87
N GLN A 193 7.00 4.77 -32.13
CA GLN A 193 8.32 4.26 -32.48
C GLN A 193 8.31 3.41 -33.76
N SER A 194 7.29 2.55 -33.94
CA SER A 194 7.12 1.74 -35.15
C SER A 194 6.94 2.64 -36.37
N ALA A 195 6.05 3.64 -36.28
CA ALA A 195 5.79 4.58 -37.36
C ALA A 195 7.04 5.40 -37.74
N GLU A 196 7.85 5.82 -36.77
CA GLU A 196 9.09 6.54 -37.05
C GLU A 196 10.14 5.65 -37.75
N LEU A 197 10.34 4.42 -37.30
CA LEU A 197 11.28 3.49 -37.92
C LEU A 197 10.80 3.01 -39.30
N GLU A 198 9.49 2.82 -39.48
CA GLU A 198 8.88 2.55 -40.79
C GLU A 198 9.06 3.71 -41.76
N ALA A 199 8.95 4.96 -41.29
CA ALA A 199 9.20 6.14 -42.10
C ALA A 199 10.68 6.27 -42.54
N LEU A 200 11.64 5.79 -41.73
CA LEU A 200 13.04 5.71 -42.14
C LEU A 200 13.22 4.72 -43.31
N ALA A 201 12.42 3.65 -43.34
CA ALA A 201 12.41 2.62 -44.38
C ALA A 201 13.81 2.08 -44.70
N LEU A 202 14.65 1.90 -43.67
CA LEU A 202 16.01 1.40 -43.83
C LEU A 202 15.96 -0.08 -44.24
N SER A 203 16.55 -0.39 -45.39
CA SER A 203 16.67 -1.77 -45.85
C SER A 203 17.92 -2.46 -45.31
N ASN A 204 17.89 -3.79 -45.29
CA ASN A 204 19.09 -4.57 -45.01
C ASN A 204 20.15 -4.24 -46.07
N ASP A 205 21.39 -4.09 -45.63
CA ASP A 205 22.57 -3.80 -46.48
C ASP A 205 22.66 -2.35 -47.02
N GLU A 206 21.62 -1.52 -46.89
CA GLU A 206 21.63 -0.12 -47.35
C GLU A 206 22.73 0.72 -46.70
N LEU A 207 22.94 0.55 -45.40
CA LEU A 207 23.98 1.27 -44.66
C LEU A 207 25.37 0.96 -45.22
N GLU A 208 25.65 -0.31 -45.53
CA GLU A 208 26.94 -0.73 -46.07
C GLU A 208 27.15 -0.16 -47.47
N LEU A 209 26.13 -0.19 -48.32
CA LEU A 209 26.14 0.41 -49.66
C LEU A 209 26.39 1.93 -49.60
N LEU A 210 25.66 2.64 -48.74
CA LEU A 210 25.83 4.08 -48.55
C LEU A 210 27.23 4.45 -48.05
N GLN A 211 27.81 3.65 -47.15
CA GLN A 211 29.19 3.85 -46.68
C GLN A 211 30.22 3.64 -47.79
N GLN A 212 30.02 2.62 -48.63
CA GLN A 212 30.89 2.38 -49.80
C GLN A 212 30.80 3.53 -50.81
N ASP A 213 29.58 3.99 -51.12
CA ASP A 213 29.36 5.11 -52.02
C ASP A 213 29.91 6.42 -51.46
N HIS A 214 29.71 6.70 -50.16
CA HIS A 214 30.27 7.88 -49.52
C HIS A 214 31.80 7.90 -49.63
N ASN A 215 32.47 6.78 -49.33
CA ASN A 215 33.93 6.69 -49.45
C ASN A 215 34.39 6.92 -50.90
N ARG A 216 33.70 6.34 -51.88
CA ARG A 216 34.01 6.53 -53.30
C ARG A 216 33.85 8.00 -53.72
N LEU A 217 32.71 8.60 -53.43
CA LEU A 217 32.36 9.97 -53.80
C LEU A 217 33.24 11.01 -53.08
N ALA A 218 33.51 10.83 -51.78
CA ALA A 218 34.38 11.72 -51.02
C ALA A 218 35.84 11.68 -51.51
N ASN A 219 36.33 10.51 -51.95
CA ASN A 219 37.64 10.39 -52.55
C ASN A 219 37.70 11.10 -53.91
N LEU A 220 36.68 10.96 -54.75
CA LEU A 220 36.58 11.69 -56.01
C LEU A 220 36.55 13.21 -55.76
N GLU A 221 35.73 13.69 -54.82
CA GLU A 221 35.64 15.12 -54.52
C GLU A 221 36.99 15.67 -54.03
N ARG A 222 37.69 14.92 -53.17
CA ARG A 222 39.03 15.28 -52.70
C ARG A 222 40.03 15.37 -53.85
N LEU A 223 40.00 14.43 -54.80
CA LEU A 223 40.83 14.45 -55.99
C LEU A 223 40.51 15.67 -56.85
N ARG A 224 39.23 15.94 -57.13
CA ARG A 224 38.80 17.13 -57.91
C ARG A 224 39.27 18.43 -57.28
N ASN A 225 39.04 18.61 -55.98
CA ASN A 225 39.38 19.84 -55.27
C ASN A 225 40.90 20.05 -55.19
N SER A 226 41.67 18.98 -54.96
CA SER A 226 43.13 19.05 -54.90
C SER A 226 43.73 19.34 -56.27
N CYS A 227 43.32 18.61 -57.31
CA CYS A 227 43.79 18.82 -58.68
C CYS A 227 43.38 20.20 -59.19
N GLY A 228 42.15 20.67 -58.90
CA GLY A 228 41.70 22.02 -59.25
C GLY A 228 42.55 23.10 -58.58
N THR A 229 42.83 22.95 -57.28
CA THR A 229 43.71 23.90 -56.56
C THR A 229 45.12 23.95 -57.16
N ILE A 230 45.69 22.79 -57.50
CA ILE A 230 47.00 22.69 -58.16
C ILE A 230 46.96 23.38 -59.53
N LEU A 231 45.93 23.11 -60.34
CA LEU A 231 45.76 23.71 -61.66
C LEU A 231 45.66 25.24 -61.58
N THR A 232 44.89 25.75 -60.62
CA THR A 232 44.78 27.19 -60.39
C THR A 232 46.13 27.81 -60.04
N GLN A 233 46.95 27.18 -59.19
CA GLN A 233 48.29 27.70 -58.86
C GLN A 233 49.28 27.62 -60.03
N LEU A 234 49.17 26.58 -60.85
CA LEU A 234 50.08 26.36 -61.99
C LEU A 234 49.80 27.31 -63.15
N ASP A 235 48.53 27.56 -63.49
CA ASP A 235 48.16 28.25 -64.75
C ASP A 235 47.22 29.45 -64.56
N GLU A 236 46.22 29.38 -63.66
CA GLU A 236 45.09 30.33 -63.64
C GLU A 236 45.28 31.52 -62.68
N ALA A 237 46.16 31.40 -61.68
CA ALA A 237 46.46 32.47 -60.73
C ALA A 237 47.28 33.60 -61.37
N GLU A 238 47.25 34.79 -60.77
CA GLU A 238 48.13 35.91 -61.16
C GLU A 238 48.99 36.38 -59.96
N PRO A 239 50.34 36.21 -59.99
CA PRO A 239 51.13 35.49 -61.00
C PRO A 239 51.18 33.97 -60.74
N SER A 240 50.81 33.16 -61.74
CA SER A 240 50.91 31.67 -61.72
C SER A 240 52.34 31.18 -61.84
N VAL A 241 52.61 29.93 -61.45
CA VAL A 241 53.95 29.32 -61.62
C VAL A 241 54.39 29.35 -63.08
N ARG A 242 53.49 29.03 -64.03
CA ARG A 242 53.76 29.07 -65.46
C ARG A 242 54.14 30.47 -65.94
N SER A 243 53.35 31.49 -65.59
CA SER A 243 53.63 32.88 -65.98
C SER A 243 54.95 33.41 -65.41
N GLN A 244 55.31 33.00 -64.20
CA GLN A 244 56.60 33.35 -63.60
C GLN A 244 57.76 32.66 -64.32
N LEU A 245 57.64 31.35 -64.61
CA LEU A 245 58.65 30.60 -65.36
C LEU A 245 58.85 31.15 -66.77
N ALA A 246 57.76 31.52 -67.46
CA ALA A 246 57.85 32.16 -68.78
C ALA A 246 58.65 33.47 -68.71
N ARG A 247 58.37 34.32 -67.72
CA ARG A 247 59.12 35.56 -67.51
C ARG A 247 60.60 35.29 -67.22
N PHE A 248 60.91 34.31 -66.38
CA PHE A 248 62.29 33.94 -66.08
C PHE A 248 63.02 33.36 -67.29
N ALA A 249 62.33 32.58 -68.13
CA ALA A 249 62.88 32.03 -69.37
C ALA A 249 63.24 33.15 -70.36
N ASP A 250 62.34 34.13 -70.54
CA ASP A 250 62.58 35.30 -71.40
C ASP A 250 63.75 36.15 -70.89
N GLU A 251 63.79 36.46 -69.60
CA GLU A 251 64.88 37.22 -68.97
C GLU A 251 66.24 36.49 -69.10
N LEU A 252 66.28 35.17 -68.85
CA LEU A 252 67.50 34.37 -68.97
C LEU A 252 67.96 34.20 -70.42
N ALA A 253 67.03 34.14 -71.39
CA ALA A 253 67.37 34.09 -72.80
C ALA A 253 68.12 35.36 -73.23
N GLU A 254 67.67 36.54 -72.81
CA GLU A 254 68.38 37.80 -73.05
C GLU A 254 69.77 37.82 -72.39
N LEU A 255 69.85 37.41 -71.12
CA LEU A 255 71.12 37.39 -70.36
C LEU A 255 72.14 36.38 -70.91
N SER A 256 71.68 35.23 -71.43
CA SER A 256 72.55 34.22 -72.07
C SER A 256 73.21 34.73 -73.36
N GLY A 257 72.61 35.73 -74.00
CA GLY A 257 73.24 36.46 -75.11
C GLY A 257 74.40 37.36 -74.68
N LEU A 258 74.49 37.70 -73.38
CA LEU A 258 75.56 38.50 -72.79
C LEU A 258 76.68 37.65 -72.18
N ASP A 259 76.35 36.53 -71.52
CA ASP A 259 77.30 35.59 -70.93
C ASP A 259 76.91 34.13 -71.22
N ALA A 260 77.80 33.42 -71.92
CA ALA A 260 77.59 32.02 -72.31
C ALA A 260 77.49 31.06 -71.11
N ASN A 261 77.97 31.44 -69.91
CA ASN A 261 77.83 30.62 -68.70
C ASN A 261 76.37 30.48 -68.23
N LEU A 262 75.45 31.30 -68.74
CA LEU A 262 74.02 31.27 -68.39
C LEU A 262 73.18 30.40 -69.33
N ILE A 263 73.75 29.87 -70.42
CA ILE A 263 73.03 29.06 -71.43
C ILE A 263 72.39 27.83 -70.79
N ASP A 264 73.13 27.04 -70.01
CA ASP A 264 72.62 25.82 -69.37
C ASP A 264 71.44 26.12 -68.42
N ALA A 265 71.50 27.26 -67.71
CA ALA A 265 70.42 27.71 -66.83
C ALA A 265 69.17 28.14 -67.62
N ALA A 266 69.36 28.87 -68.73
CA ALA A 266 68.28 29.28 -69.62
C ALA A 266 67.57 28.07 -70.25
N GLU A 267 68.33 27.10 -70.76
CA GLU A 267 67.79 25.85 -71.32
C GLU A 267 67.03 25.03 -70.26
N THR A 268 67.56 24.95 -69.04
CA THR A 268 66.92 24.23 -67.93
C THR A 268 65.57 24.86 -67.55
N ILE A 269 65.50 26.19 -67.44
CA ILE A 269 64.25 26.90 -67.12
C ILE A 269 63.24 26.81 -68.26
N ALA A 270 63.67 26.94 -69.51
CA ALA A 270 62.82 26.74 -70.68
C ALA A 270 62.26 25.30 -70.73
N SER A 271 63.08 24.29 -70.42
CA SER A 271 62.61 22.91 -70.30
C SER A 271 61.62 22.71 -69.15
N ALA A 272 61.84 23.36 -68.00
CA ALA A 272 60.92 23.30 -66.86
C ALA A 272 59.55 23.91 -67.22
N LEU A 273 59.53 25.01 -67.97
CA LEU A 273 58.30 25.61 -68.48
C LEU A 273 57.50 24.63 -69.36
N ILE A 274 58.17 23.93 -70.29
CA ILE A 274 57.52 22.91 -71.13
C ILE A 274 56.93 21.78 -70.29
N GLN A 275 57.66 21.29 -69.28
CA GLN A 275 57.17 20.24 -68.39
C GLN A 275 55.97 20.68 -67.54
N VAL A 276 55.93 21.96 -67.13
CA VAL A 276 54.76 22.54 -66.45
C VAL A 276 53.56 22.60 -67.41
N ASP A 277 53.75 23.01 -68.66
CA ASP A 277 52.67 23.06 -69.67
C ASP A 277 52.08 21.67 -69.96
N GLU A 278 52.92 20.64 -70.05
CA GLU A 278 52.50 19.25 -70.19
C GLU A 278 51.70 18.79 -68.96
N GLY A 279 52.20 19.08 -67.75
CA GLY A 279 51.52 18.77 -66.49
C GLY A 279 50.16 19.45 -66.34
N VAL A 280 50.06 20.72 -66.74
CA VAL A 280 48.80 21.49 -66.77
C VAL A 280 47.80 20.84 -67.73
N THR A 281 48.25 20.44 -68.91
CA THR A 281 47.40 19.78 -69.92
C THR A 281 46.89 18.43 -69.41
N ALA A 282 47.77 17.64 -68.80
CA ALA A 282 47.39 16.35 -68.20
C ALA A 282 46.39 16.52 -67.04
N LEU A 283 46.58 17.51 -66.16
CA LEU A 283 45.67 17.80 -65.06
C LEU A 283 44.29 18.28 -65.55
N ARG A 284 44.24 19.11 -66.61
CA ARG A 284 42.98 19.52 -67.25
C ARG A 284 42.22 18.31 -67.80
N GLY A 285 42.89 17.47 -68.59
CA GLY A 285 42.27 16.25 -69.13
C GLY A 285 41.75 15.33 -68.02
N TYR A 286 42.52 15.14 -66.95
CA TYR A 286 42.09 14.34 -65.80
C TYR A 286 40.86 14.93 -65.09
N LEU A 287 40.79 16.26 -64.92
CA LEU A 287 39.65 16.93 -64.30
C LEU A 287 38.39 16.89 -65.19
N ASP A 288 38.55 17.01 -66.52
CA ASP A 288 37.46 16.92 -67.48
C ASP A 288 36.86 15.51 -67.54
N ASP A 289 37.70 14.47 -67.40
CA ASP A 289 37.27 13.07 -67.34
C ASP A 289 36.66 12.67 -65.98
N LEU A 290 36.81 13.51 -64.95
CA LEU A 290 36.37 13.20 -63.59
C LEU A 290 34.88 13.46 -63.43
N ASP A 291 34.08 12.46 -63.79
CA ASP A 291 32.63 12.51 -63.64
C ASP A 291 32.24 12.48 -62.15
N LEU A 292 31.81 13.62 -61.64
CA LEU A 292 31.38 13.85 -60.26
C LEU A 292 30.04 14.55 -60.30
N ASP A 293 29.01 13.85 -59.86
CA ASP A 293 27.74 14.47 -59.51
C ASP A 293 27.82 14.98 -58.06
N PRO A 294 27.88 16.31 -57.82
CA PRO A 294 27.97 16.87 -56.48
C PRO A 294 26.70 16.63 -55.66
N GLU A 295 25.54 16.50 -56.32
CA GLU A 295 24.28 16.26 -55.63
C GLU A 295 24.24 14.85 -55.03
N SER A 296 24.87 13.87 -55.70
CA SER A 296 24.95 12.49 -55.23
C SER A 296 25.65 12.36 -53.86
N LEU A 297 26.79 13.03 -53.64
CA LEU A 297 27.50 12.97 -52.35
C LEU A 297 26.65 13.56 -51.22
N GLN A 298 26.03 14.72 -51.48
CA GLN A 298 25.17 15.39 -50.50
C GLN A 298 23.95 14.53 -50.13
N GLN A 299 23.33 13.84 -51.10
CA GLN A 299 22.21 12.92 -50.86
C GLN A 299 22.63 11.73 -49.98
N VAL A 300 23.80 11.14 -50.25
CA VAL A 300 24.35 10.03 -49.45
C VAL A 300 24.63 10.48 -48.02
N GLU A 301 25.25 11.66 -47.83
CA GLU A 301 25.53 12.22 -46.50
C GLU A 301 24.24 12.53 -45.72
N GLN A 302 23.22 13.09 -46.37
CA GLN A 302 21.91 13.34 -45.75
C GLN A 302 21.25 12.02 -45.31
N ARG A 303 21.29 10.99 -46.16
CA ARG A 303 20.71 9.68 -45.82
C ARG A 303 21.46 9.01 -44.68
N LEU A 304 22.80 9.00 -44.70
CA LEU A 304 23.63 8.51 -43.59
C LEU A 304 23.36 9.29 -42.29
N GLY A 305 23.25 10.62 -42.37
CA GLY A 305 22.92 11.47 -41.24
C GLY A 305 21.59 11.10 -40.58
N ALA A 306 20.54 10.93 -41.39
CA ALA A 306 19.22 10.49 -40.91
C ALA A 306 19.30 9.14 -40.18
N ILE A 307 20.02 8.15 -40.74
CA ILE A 307 20.21 6.84 -40.12
C ILE A 307 20.94 6.96 -38.78
N HIS A 308 22.01 7.73 -38.71
CA HIS A 308 22.79 7.93 -37.48
C HIS A 308 21.99 8.69 -36.41
N ASP A 309 21.18 9.67 -36.78
CA ASP A 309 20.31 10.41 -35.87
C ASP A 309 19.24 9.51 -35.27
N THR A 310 18.60 8.68 -36.10
CA THR A 310 17.65 7.67 -35.61
C THR A 310 18.36 6.67 -34.70
N ALA A 311 19.53 6.14 -35.08
CA ALA A 311 20.31 5.23 -34.22
C ALA A 311 20.61 5.83 -32.84
N ARG A 312 20.99 7.12 -32.79
CA ARG A 312 21.20 7.87 -31.54
C ARG A 312 19.91 7.99 -30.73
N LYS A 313 18.78 8.31 -31.36
CA LYS A 313 17.47 8.42 -30.70
C LYS A 313 17.06 7.10 -30.03
N TYR A 314 17.29 5.97 -30.71
CA TYR A 314 16.97 4.63 -30.22
C TYR A 314 18.08 3.99 -29.38
N ARG A 315 19.23 4.67 -29.21
CA ARG A 315 20.40 4.20 -28.45
C ARG A 315 20.93 2.84 -28.91
N VAL A 316 20.85 2.57 -30.20
CA VAL A 316 21.38 1.37 -30.83
C VAL A 316 22.48 1.76 -31.82
N ARG A 317 23.27 0.77 -32.23
CA ARG A 317 24.16 0.98 -33.38
C ARG A 317 23.32 1.06 -34.67
N PRO A 318 23.74 1.83 -35.69
CA PRO A 318 23.02 1.94 -36.96
C PRO A 318 22.68 0.58 -37.59
N GLU A 319 23.58 -0.38 -37.50
CA GLU A 319 23.42 -1.74 -38.04
C GLU A 319 22.28 -2.51 -37.35
N ALA A 320 21.96 -2.17 -36.10
CA ALA A 320 20.94 -2.83 -35.29
C ALA A 320 19.55 -2.17 -35.40
N LEU A 321 19.38 -1.13 -36.23
CA LEU A 321 18.10 -0.42 -36.37
C LEU A 321 16.99 -1.32 -36.92
N VAL A 322 17.30 -2.19 -37.89
CA VAL A 322 16.31 -3.10 -38.48
C VAL A 322 15.86 -4.15 -37.46
N GLU A 323 16.80 -4.75 -36.71
CA GLU A 323 16.46 -5.65 -35.62
C GLU A 323 15.62 -4.95 -34.54
N ARG A 324 15.94 -3.68 -34.24
CA ARG A 324 15.18 -2.88 -33.29
C ARG A 324 13.75 -2.65 -33.76
N GLN A 325 13.55 -2.32 -35.04
CA GLN A 325 12.22 -2.17 -35.63
C GLN A 325 11.40 -3.45 -35.51
N GLN A 326 11.98 -4.60 -35.87
CA GLN A 326 11.31 -5.91 -35.75
C GLN A 326 10.92 -6.21 -34.29
N SER A 327 11.80 -5.91 -33.33
CA SER A 327 11.51 -6.10 -31.90
C SER A 327 10.31 -5.26 -31.44
N ILE A 328 10.22 -4.01 -31.90
CA ILE A 328 9.13 -3.08 -31.55
C ILE A 328 7.81 -3.55 -32.17
N GLN A 329 7.83 -4.01 -33.42
CA GLN A 329 6.65 -4.54 -34.10
C GLN A 329 6.12 -5.83 -33.42
N GLN A 330 7.00 -6.75 -33.02
CA GLN A 330 6.60 -7.95 -32.27
C GLN A 330 6.01 -7.59 -30.90
N GLU A 331 6.63 -6.65 -30.19
CA GLU A 331 6.15 -6.17 -28.89
C GLU A 331 4.76 -5.50 -29.03
N LEU A 332 4.57 -4.69 -30.07
CA LEU A 332 3.30 -4.04 -30.39
C LEU A 332 2.19 -5.07 -30.63
N GLN A 333 2.43 -6.06 -31.51
CA GLN A 333 1.45 -7.08 -31.86
C GLN A 333 1.04 -7.94 -30.65
N THR A 334 1.99 -8.24 -29.77
CA THR A 334 1.72 -8.99 -28.53
C THR A 334 0.86 -8.17 -27.57
N THR A 335 1.07 -6.85 -27.53
CA THR A 335 0.41 -5.94 -26.60
C THR A 335 -0.97 -5.47 -27.09
N GLU A 336 -1.30 -5.57 -28.38
CA GLU A 336 -2.63 -5.18 -28.88
C GLU A 336 -3.75 -6.22 -28.59
N ASN A 337 -3.40 -7.49 -28.40
CA ASN A 337 -4.36 -8.61 -28.37
C ASN A 337 -5.00 -8.95 -27.00
N ALA A 338 -5.12 -8.03 -26.02
CA ALA A 338 -5.67 -8.44 -24.71
C ALA A 338 -6.63 -7.47 -23.98
N GLY A 339 -7.61 -6.92 -24.70
CA GLY A 339 -8.67 -6.09 -24.09
C GLY A 339 -10.07 -6.65 -24.30
N GLU A 340 -10.66 -7.30 -23.28
CA GLU A 340 -12.13 -7.54 -23.19
C GLU A 340 -12.65 -7.82 -21.75
N ALA A 341 -11.84 -7.64 -20.69
CA ALA A 341 -12.19 -8.03 -19.31
C ALA A 341 -12.66 -6.88 -18.39
N LEU A 342 -12.40 -5.61 -18.74
CA LEU A 342 -12.56 -4.47 -17.81
C LEU A 342 -14.02 -4.05 -17.63
N GLU A 343 -14.81 -3.99 -18.70
CA GLU A 343 -16.22 -3.55 -18.64
C GLU A 343 -17.08 -4.50 -17.78
N GLN A 344 -16.84 -5.80 -17.90
CA GLN A 344 -17.50 -6.81 -17.07
C GLN A 344 -17.20 -6.60 -15.58
N LEU A 345 -15.94 -6.30 -15.25
CA LEU A 345 -15.52 -6.04 -13.88
C LEU A 345 -16.13 -4.75 -13.31
N GLU A 346 -16.24 -3.69 -14.12
CA GLU A 346 -16.95 -2.46 -13.72
C GLU A 346 -18.42 -2.71 -13.41
N GLN A 347 -19.09 -3.53 -14.22
CA GLN A 347 -20.48 -3.91 -13.96
C GLN A 347 -20.61 -4.69 -12.64
N GLN A 348 -19.75 -5.66 -12.40
CA GLN A 348 -19.75 -6.44 -11.15
C GLN A 348 -19.55 -5.56 -9.91
N VAL A 349 -18.65 -4.57 -9.99
CA VAL A 349 -18.44 -3.60 -8.90
C VAL A 349 -19.70 -2.79 -8.62
N ARG A 350 -20.41 -2.32 -9.65
CA ARG A 350 -21.67 -1.57 -9.50
C ARG A 350 -22.75 -2.43 -8.84
N GLU A 351 -22.97 -3.64 -9.34
CA GLU A 351 -23.98 -4.55 -8.80
C GLU A 351 -23.70 -4.92 -7.33
N GLN A 352 -22.45 -5.17 -6.96
CA GLN A 352 -22.11 -5.48 -5.57
C GLN A 352 -22.19 -4.27 -4.64
N ARG A 353 -21.91 -3.07 -5.16
CA ARG A 353 -22.12 -1.82 -4.41
C ARG A 353 -23.60 -1.65 -4.05
N GLU A 354 -24.50 -1.87 -5.01
CA GLU A 354 -25.95 -1.78 -4.78
C GLU A 354 -26.42 -2.78 -3.73
N ARG A 355 -25.99 -4.05 -3.83
CA ARG A 355 -26.31 -5.09 -2.83
C ARG A 355 -25.83 -4.73 -1.44
N TYR A 356 -24.62 -4.19 -1.31
CA TYR A 356 -24.09 -3.70 -0.03
C TYR A 356 -24.97 -2.60 0.56
N PHE A 357 -25.29 -1.55 -0.21
CA PHE A 357 -26.10 -0.45 0.30
C PHE A 357 -27.52 -0.90 0.65
N GLU A 358 -28.15 -1.77 -0.14
CA GLU A 358 -29.48 -2.31 0.16
C GLU A 358 -29.50 -3.11 1.48
N ALA A 359 -28.50 -3.97 1.71
CA ALA A 359 -28.35 -4.69 2.96
C ALA A 359 -28.11 -3.73 4.14
N ALA A 360 -27.24 -2.73 3.95
CA ALA A 360 -26.86 -1.79 5.00
C ALA A 360 -28.02 -0.85 5.39
N TYR A 361 -28.84 -0.41 4.42
CA TYR A 361 -30.07 0.36 4.71
C TYR A 361 -31.11 -0.46 5.47
N ARG A 362 -31.26 -1.75 5.15
CA ARG A 362 -32.14 -2.66 5.90
C ARG A 362 -31.68 -2.80 7.36
N LEU A 363 -30.38 -3.00 7.57
CA LEU A 363 -29.79 -3.07 8.92
C LEU A 363 -29.97 -1.76 9.68
N SER A 364 -29.71 -0.60 9.05
CA SER A 364 -29.90 0.72 9.65
C SER A 364 -31.34 0.95 10.15
N LYS A 365 -32.34 0.57 9.34
CA LYS A 365 -33.76 0.66 9.73
C LYS A 365 -34.07 -0.20 10.96
N LYS A 366 -33.55 -1.43 11.00
CA LYS A 366 -33.72 -2.37 12.13
C LYS A 366 -33.03 -1.87 13.41
N ARG A 367 -31.81 -1.33 13.28
CA ARG A 367 -31.07 -0.67 14.37
C ARG A 367 -31.84 0.51 14.93
N ARG A 368 -32.42 1.38 14.08
CA ARG A 368 -33.22 2.51 14.54
C ARG A 368 -34.45 2.09 15.34
N GLN A 369 -35.13 1.01 14.93
CA GLN A 369 -36.27 0.47 15.68
C GLN A 369 -35.82 -0.13 17.02
N SER A 370 -34.71 -0.85 17.03
CA SER A 370 -34.19 -1.51 18.24
C SER A 370 -33.60 -0.50 19.22
N GLY A 371 -32.93 0.54 18.74
CA GLY A 371 -32.39 1.62 19.54
C GLY A 371 -33.47 2.39 20.28
N LYS A 372 -34.63 2.64 19.64
CA LYS A 372 -35.79 3.25 20.31
C LYS A 372 -36.36 2.39 21.44
N ARG A 373 -36.44 1.06 21.24
CA ARG A 373 -36.93 0.12 22.26
C ARG A 373 -35.95 0.04 23.43
N LEU A 374 -34.67 -0.20 23.12
CA LEU A 374 -33.58 -0.24 24.08
C LEU A 374 -33.51 1.04 24.91
N ALA A 375 -33.65 2.21 24.26
CA ALA A 375 -33.62 3.50 24.95
C ALA A 375 -34.78 3.68 25.92
N ALA A 376 -35.99 3.21 25.58
CA ALA A 376 -37.15 3.26 26.47
C ALA A 376 -36.97 2.35 27.70
N GLU A 377 -36.49 1.12 27.49
CA GLU A 377 -36.25 0.14 28.56
C GLU A 377 -35.15 0.61 29.52
N ILE A 378 -34.01 1.09 29.00
CA ILE A 378 -32.92 1.61 29.83
C ILE A 378 -33.37 2.86 30.59
N SER A 379 -34.09 3.78 29.95
CA SER A 379 -34.63 4.97 30.63
C SER A 379 -35.62 4.61 31.75
N GLN A 380 -36.36 3.51 31.61
CA GLN A 380 -37.22 2.99 32.67
C GLN A 380 -36.39 2.37 33.81
N ALA A 381 -35.41 1.54 33.50
CA ALA A 381 -34.51 0.92 34.49
C ALA A 381 -33.72 1.98 35.28
N MET A 382 -33.19 3.01 34.62
CA MET A 382 -32.51 4.13 35.27
C MET A 382 -33.41 4.84 36.31
N ARG A 383 -34.70 5.06 35.99
CA ARG A 383 -35.65 5.67 36.93
C ARG A 383 -35.89 4.80 38.17
N GLN A 384 -35.91 3.48 38.01
CA GLN A 384 -36.04 2.53 39.12
C GLN A 384 -34.77 2.49 40.01
N LEU A 385 -33.61 2.78 39.42
CA LEU A 385 -32.32 2.85 40.11
C LEU A 385 -32.03 4.22 40.77
N GLY A 386 -33.07 5.01 41.04
CA GLY A 386 -32.95 6.28 41.75
C GLY A 386 -32.45 7.46 40.90
N MET A 387 -32.42 7.32 39.57
CA MET A 387 -32.11 8.42 38.64
C MET A 387 -33.41 9.04 38.13
N THR A 388 -34.14 9.71 39.03
CA THR A 388 -35.47 10.27 38.76
C THR A 388 -35.38 11.37 37.69
N GLY A 389 -35.84 11.10 36.48
CA GLY A 389 -35.75 12.01 35.32
C GLY A 389 -34.57 11.74 34.38
N GLY A 390 -33.80 10.66 34.62
CA GLY A 390 -32.76 10.22 33.70
C GLY A 390 -33.33 9.75 32.36
N ARG A 391 -32.63 10.09 31.26
CA ARG A 391 -32.99 9.72 29.89
C ARG A 391 -31.79 9.08 29.21
N PHE A 392 -32.04 7.99 28.49
CA PHE A 392 -31.09 7.34 27.60
C PHE A 392 -31.60 7.42 26.16
N ASP A 393 -30.69 7.54 25.21
CA ASP A 393 -30.97 7.51 23.79
C ASP A 393 -29.86 6.76 23.03
N VAL A 394 -30.22 6.18 21.89
CA VAL A 394 -29.26 5.51 20.99
C VAL A 394 -29.16 6.34 19.73
N GLU A 395 -28.06 7.07 19.60
CA GLU A 395 -27.79 7.87 18.42
C GLU A 395 -27.13 7.02 17.33
N LEU A 396 -27.66 7.13 16.12
CA LEU A 396 -27.12 6.50 14.92
C LEU A 396 -26.59 7.62 14.01
N ALA A 397 -25.36 8.03 14.25
CA ALA A 397 -24.72 9.09 13.49
C ALA A 397 -24.28 8.55 12.11
N PRO A 398 -24.76 9.10 10.99
CA PRO A 398 -24.38 8.62 9.67
C PRO A 398 -22.88 8.79 9.44
N LEU A 399 -22.26 7.78 8.87
CA LEU A 399 -20.87 7.85 8.41
C LEU A 399 -20.81 8.46 7.02
N GLU A 400 -19.70 9.12 6.70
CA GLU A 400 -19.43 9.52 5.32
C GLU A 400 -19.28 8.28 4.43
N ALA A 401 -19.46 8.45 3.13
CA ALA A 401 -19.45 7.33 2.18
C ALA A 401 -18.13 6.54 2.18
N ASP A 402 -17.02 7.20 2.50
CA ASP A 402 -15.69 6.59 2.59
C ASP A 402 -15.42 5.88 3.93
N ASP A 403 -16.13 6.29 4.99
CA ASP A 403 -16.06 5.68 6.32
C ASP A 403 -17.07 4.54 6.51
N ALA A 404 -18.08 4.47 5.64
CA ALA A 404 -19.02 3.37 5.60
C ALA A 404 -18.29 2.05 5.30
N GLY A 405 -18.52 1.04 6.13
CA GLY A 405 -17.71 -0.17 6.14
C GLY A 405 -18.48 -1.44 6.43
N ALA A 406 -17.75 -2.50 6.76
CA ALA A 406 -18.32 -3.79 7.14
C ALA A 406 -19.31 -3.71 8.32
N SER A 407 -19.24 -2.65 9.13
CA SER A 407 -20.13 -2.39 10.26
C SER A 407 -21.45 -1.69 9.91
N GLY A 408 -21.62 -1.25 8.66
CA GLY A 408 -22.79 -0.52 8.18
C GLY A 408 -22.53 0.97 7.92
N LEU A 409 -23.63 1.74 7.87
CA LEU A 409 -23.66 3.14 7.43
C LEU A 409 -23.63 4.16 8.57
N GLU A 410 -23.58 3.71 9.81
CA GLU A 410 -23.68 4.58 10.97
C GLU A 410 -22.71 4.19 12.08
N ARG A 411 -22.36 5.18 12.89
CA ARG A 411 -21.74 5.01 14.19
C ARG A 411 -22.84 4.98 15.26
N VAL A 412 -22.86 3.90 16.03
CA VAL A 412 -23.74 3.77 17.20
C VAL A 412 -23.08 4.47 18.37
N GLU A 413 -23.81 5.38 19.01
CA GLU A 413 -23.34 6.14 20.17
C GLU A 413 -24.45 6.17 21.25
N PHE A 414 -24.12 5.73 22.46
CA PHE A 414 -25.04 5.75 23.60
C PHE A 414 -25.00 7.11 24.30
N MET A 415 -26.16 7.75 24.34
CA MET A 415 -26.36 9.10 24.84
C MET A 415 -27.18 9.05 26.11
N VAL A 416 -26.77 9.78 27.15
CA VAL A 416 -27.42 9.75 28.45
C VAL A 416 -27.51 11.14 29.08
N SER A 417 -28.56 11.34 29.86
CA SER A 417 -28.76 12.50 30.74
C SER A 417 -29.19 11.97 32.10
N ALA A 418 -28.38 12.20 33.13
CA ALA A 418 -28.63 11.66 34.47
C ALA A 418 -29.67 12.47 35.26
N ASN A 419 -29.80 13.77 34.95
CA ASN A 419 -30.64 14.72 35.68
C ASN A 419 -31.67 15.38 34.75
N PRO A 420 -32.92 15.56 35.22
CA PRO A 420 -33.93 16.25 34.44
C PRO A 420 -33.47 17.68 34.08
N GLY A 421 -33.51 18.02 32.78
CA GLY A 421 -33.14 19.34 32.25
C GLY A 421 -31.73 19.45 31.67
N MET A 422 -30.86 18.45 31.83
CA MET A 422 -29.55 18.41 31.14
C MET A 422 -29.68 17.83 29.72
N PRO A 423 -28.91 18.35 28.73
CA PRO A 423 -28.88 17.78 27.39
C PRO A 423 -28.30 16.36 27.42
N LEU A 424 -28.71 15.54 26.45
CA LEU A 424 -28.11 14.24 26.21
C LEU A 424 -26.63 14.42 25.86
N ALA A 425 -25.76 13.68 26.53
CA ALA A 425 -24.33 13.66 26.26
C ALA A 425 -23.85 12.21 26.06
N PRO A 426 -22.76 12.00 25.32
CA PRO A 426 -22.16 10.68 25.20
C PRO A 426 -21.81 10.10 26.56
N LEU A 427 -21.98 8.78 26.73
CA LEU A 427 -21.77 8.09 28.00
C LEU A 427 -20.38 8.35 28.62
N ASN A 428 -19.36 8.59 27.80
CA ASN A 428 -17.99 8.89 28.24
C ASN A 428 -17.81 10.27 28.88
N LYS A 429 -18.79 11.19 28.76
CA LYS A 429 -18.77 12.53 29.35
C LYS A 429 -19.54 12.64 30.67
N VAL A 430 -20.07 11.53 31.20
CA VAL A 430 -20.80 11.52 32.47
C VAL A 430 -19.81 11.54 33.64
N ALA A 431 -19.94 12.53 34.53
CA ALA A 431 -18.89 12.93 35.47
C ALA A 431 -18.82 12.14 36.80
N SER A 432 -19.75 11.21 37.09
CA SER A 432 -19.79 10.49 38.38
C SER A 432 -19.70 8.97 38.20
N GLY A 433 -18.68 8.34 38.78
CA GLY A 433 -18.49 6.88 38.71
C GLY A 433 -19.64 6.07 39.34
N GLY A 434 -20.36 6.65 40.32
CA GLY A 434 -21.55 6.05 40.92
C GLY A 434 -22.78 6.10 40.00
N GLU A 435 -22.94 7.15 39.20
CA GLU A 435 -24.00 7.24 38.18
C GLU A 435 -23.73 6.28 37.04
N LEU A 436 -22.46 6.22 36.60
CA LEU A 436 -22.05 5.36 35.51
C LEU A 436 -22.21 3.87 35.86
N SER A 437 -21.95 3.48 37.11
CA SER A 437 -22.23 2.12 37.60
C SER A 437 -23.73 1.77 37.54
N ARG A 438 -24.61 2.72 37.90
CA ARG A 438 -26.08 2.52 37.81
C ARG A 438 -26.57 2.47 36.37
N ILE A 439 -26.03 3.29 35.48
CA ILE A 439 -26.34 3.28 34.05
C ILE A 439 -25.87 1.95 33.42
N SER A 440 -24.66 1.49 33.76
CA SER A 440 -24.15 0.19 33.32
C SER A 440 -25.09 -0.95 33.73
N LEU A 441 -25.51 -0.96 34.99
CA LEU A 441 -26.48 -1.95 35.48
C LEU A 441 -27.82 -1.86 34.73
N ALA A 442 -28.31 -0.65 34.45
CA ALA A 442 -29.54 -0.45 33.68
C ALA A 442 -29.43 -1.00 32.24
N ILE A 443 -28.30 -0.76 31.58
CA ILE A 443 -28.01 -1.29 30.24
C ILE A 443 -28.00 -2.82 30.30
N GLN A 444 -27.29 -3.40 31.27
CA GLN A 444 -27.14 -4.85 31.38
C GLN A 444 -28.44 -5.55 31.74
N VAL A 445 -29.26 -5.00 32.63
CA VAL A 445 -30.59 -5.55 32.91
C VAL A 445 -31.45 -5.54 31.64
N ALA A 446 -31.41 -4.45 30.86
CA ALA A 446 -32.13 -4.37 29.59
C ALA A 446 -31.57 -5.31 28.50
N THR A 447 -30.27 -5.61 28.52
CA THR A 447 -29.61 -6.51 27.56
C THR A 447 -29.41 -7.94 28.08
N SER A 448 -29.83 -8.25 29.31
CA SER A 448 -29.58 -9.53 30.00
C SER A 448 -30.29 -10.71 29.34
N SER A 449 -31.40 -10.46 28.65
CA SER A 449 -32.06 -11.44 27.79
C SER A 449 -31.26 -11.81 26.54
N CYS A 450 -30.20 -11.06 26.23
CA CYS A 450 -29.42 -11.15 24.98
C CYS A 450 -27.94 -11.44 25.21
N THR A 451 -27.47 -11.39 26.46
CA THR A 451 -26.09 -11.67 26.84
C THR A 451 -26.14 -12.89 27.75
N GLU A 452 -25.53 -14.01 27.36
CA GLU A 452 -25.29 -15.13 28.28
C GLU A 452 -24.29 -14.62 29.33
N THR A 453 -24.80 -13.94 30.36
CA THR A 453 -23.97 -13.42 31.44
C THR A 453 -23.41 -14.61 32.21
N PRO A 454 -22.08 -14.77 32.29
CA PRO A 454 -21.46 -15.64 33.27
C PRO A 454 -21.86 -15.23 34.69
N THR A 455 -21.49 -16.03 35.69
CA THR A 455 -21.97 -15.83 37.06
C THR A 455 -21.53 -14.48 37.65
#